data_AF-R9TBI6-F1
#
_entry.id   AF-R9TBI6-F1
#
_cell.length_a   1.000
_cell.length_b   1.000
_cell.length_c   1.000
_cell.angle_alpha   90.00
_cell.angle_beta   90.00
_cell.angle_gamma   90.00
#
_symmetry.space_group_name_H-M   'P 1'
#
loop_
_entity.id
_entity.type
_entity.pdbx_description
1 polymer ?
#
loop_
_entity_poly.entity_id
_entity_poly.type
_entity_poly.pdbx_seq_one_letter_code
_entity_poly.pdbx_strand_id
1 'polypeptide(L)'
;MYKNIILIDKTPAKLGWSDDDLSFIGWCSNPLGGTYIYHSGTYTIDPDNLGNIPESLDLYAIWEPYFVTVSFETFGGTSIAPREVRYHEVLTLPGDPERYNSTFIGWYADKEYGVLYSANDPVIENFTLYAKWYTYSVDYQVQYDGNYNTGGKVPITSYFESGDRFKVPGPGNLTKDGYTFAGWHYGDITYSEGAMFKMPSKSVHFVAVWEKIPECVVSFLVDGVQISSVNVESGQVVEVPDEPTKDGYKFSHWSLNDEEYDFTSAITGDVTLVAEWEKLADSTDDTQRSSQPNWFYTAIAIICSIVAILVYLLYKNKI
;
A
#
# COMPACT_ATOMS: atom_id res chain seq x y z
N MET A 1 5.77 82.11 5.69
CA MET A 1 6.61 81.74 6.86
C MET A 1 6.00 80.45 7.41
N TYR A 2 6.68 79.32 7.24
CA TYR A 2 6.16 78.02 7.71
C TYR A 2 6.04 78.03 9.24
N LYS A 3 4.91 77.60 9.78
CA LYS A 3 4.76 77.33 11.22
C LYS A 3 4.86 75.82 11.42
N ASN A 4 5.77 75.39 12.28
CA ASN A 4 5.86 73.99 12.70
C ASN A 4 4.83 73.73 13.79
N ILE A 5 3.98 72.72 13.59
CA ILE A 5 3.16 72.17 14.67
C ILE A 5 3.92 70.98 15.25
N ILE A 6 4.13 70.99 16.55
CA ILE A 6 4.74 69.89 17.28
C ILE A 6 3.65 69.13 18.02
N LEU A 7 3.36 67.91 17.57
CA LEU A 7 2.48 66.98 18.27
C LEU A 7 3.32 66.12 19.21
N ILE A 8 3.60 66.64 20.40
CA ILE A 8 4.36 65.91 21.43
C ILE A 8 3.40 64.99 22.18
N ASP A 9 3.49 63.70 21.90
CA ASP A 9 3.04 62.63 22.78
C ASP A 9 1.56 62.69 23.21
N LYS A 10 0.71 63.20 22.30
CA LYS A 10 -0.74 63.25 22.45
C LYS A 10 -1.36 62.01 21.82
N THR A 11 -1.17 60.84 22.42
CA THR A 11 -2.12 59.76 22.17
C THR A 11 -3.43 60.12 22.89
N PRO A 12 -4.61 59.78 22.35
CA PRO A 12 -5.87 60.04 23.04
C PRO A 12 -5.88 59.47 24.47
N ALA A 13 -5.24 58.32 24.70
CA ALA A 13 -5.10 57.71 26.02
C ALA A 13 -4.39 58.63 27.04
N LYS A 14 -3.39 59.42 26.62
CA LYS A 14 -2.72 60.42 27.47
C LYS A 14 -3.55 61.68 27.71
N LEU A 15 -4.59 61.90 26.91
CA LEU A 15 -5.57 62.97 27.06
C LEU A 15 -6.84 62.53 27.80
N GLY A 16 -6.88 61.28 28.29
CA GLY A 16 -8.03 60.70 28.99
C GLY A 16 -9.13 60.19 28.06
N TRP A 17 -8.83 60.00 26.78
CA TRP A 17 -9.74 59.43 25.77
C TRP A 17 -9.23 58.06 25.36
N SER A 18 -9.88 57.01 25.84
CA SER A 18 -9.67 55.64 25.39
C SER A 18 -11.01 55.01 25.08
N ASP A 19 -11.04 54.27 23.98
CA ASP A 19 -12.12 53.36 23.62
C ASP A 19 -11.42 52.04 23.30
N ASP A 20 -11.65 51.02 24.11
CA ASP A 20 -10.93 49.75 24.01
C ASP A 20 -11.33 48.97 22.74
N ASP A 21 -12.46 49.33 22.11
CA ASP A 21 -12.98 48.69 20.89
C ASP A 21 -12.41 49.33 19.61
N LEU A 22 -11.54 50.33 19.76
CA LEU A 22 -11.05 51.18 18.69
C LEU A 22 -9.52 51.34 18.74
N SER A 23 -8.86 51.08 17.62
CA SER A 23 -7.44 51.39 17.41
C SER A 23 -7.27 52.84 16.98
N PHE A 24 -6.40 53.58 17.66
CA PHE A 24 -6.05 54.95 17.27
C PHE A 24 -5.18 54.97 16.01
N ILE A 25 -5.70 55.54 14.93
CA ILE A 25 -4.96 55.64 13.65
C ILE A 25 -4.09 56.90 13.62
N GLY A 26 -4.60 58.02 14.12
CA GLY A 26 -3.91 59.31 14.08
C GLY A 26 -4.85 60.49 14.19
N TRP A 27 -4.34 61.69 13.95
CA TRP A 27 -5.08 62.95 14.02
C TRP A 27 -5.39 63.51 12.63
N CYS A 28 -6.53 64.15 12.43
CA CYS A 28 -6.85 64.89 11.19
C CYS A 28 -7.39 66.29 11.48
N SER A 29 -7.27 67.20 10.51
CA SER A 29 -7.72 68.60 10.63
C SER A 29 -9.18 68.82 10.20
N ASN A 30 -9.87 67.78 9.73
CA ASN A 30 -11.27 67.86 9.30
C ASN A 30 -12.13 66.89 10.13
N PRO A 31 -13.17 67.37 10.83
CA PRO A 31 -14.05 66.51 11.64
C PRO A 31 -14.81 65.45 10.85
N LEU A 32 -14.96 65.62 9.53
CA LEU A 32 -15.59 64.64 8.63
C LEU A 32 -14.60 63.67 7.98
N GLY A 33 -13.31 63.74 8.37
CA GLY A 33 -12.21 63.01 7.74
C GLY A 33 -11.50 63.83 6.67
N GLY A 34 -10.18 63.68 6.59
CA GLY A 34 -9.31 64.33 5.60
C GLY A 34 -8.20 63.37 5.15
N THR A 35 -7.57 63.62 4.01
CA THR A 35 -6.55 62.74 3.41
C THR A 35 -5.20 62.73 4.13
N TYR A 36 -4.99 63.61 5.10
CA TYR A 36 -3.74 63.73 5.86
C TYR A 36 -3.95 63.32 7.31
N ILE A 37 -3.25 62.26 7.70
CA ILE A 37 -3.22 61.72 9.06
C ILE A 37 -1.89 62.13 9.71
N TYR A 38 -1.97 62.83 10.84
CA TYR A 38 -0.83 63.26 11.63
C TYR A 38 -0.61 62.29 12.81
N HIS A 39 0.62 61.82 13.00
CA HIS A 39 1.05 61.01 14.15
C HIS A 39 1.87 61.86 15.13
N SER A 40 2.54 61.26 16.11
CA SER A 40 3.49 61.98 16.97
C SER A 40 4.72 62.42 16.17
N GLY A 41 5.02 63.72 16.15
CA GLY A 41 6.15 64.25 15.38
C GLY A 41 6.04 65.75 15.11
N THR A 42 7.05 66.29 14.44
CA THR A 42 7.08 67.66 13.90
C THR A 42 6.54 67.66 12.48
N TYR A 43 5.47 68.42 12.24
CA TYR A 43 4.88 68.57 10.91
C TYR A 43 5.04 70.00 10.40
N THR A 44 5.53 70.12 9.17
CA THR A 44 5.64 71.37 8.44
C THR A 44 4.37 71.55 7.61
N ILE A 45 3.56 72.54 7.93
CA ILE A 45 2.35 72.83 7.15
C ILE A 45 2.73 73.81 6.03
N ASP A 46 2.49 73.41 4.78
CA ASP A 46 2.63 74.27 3.62
C ASP A 46 1.51 75.33 3.62
N PRO A 47 1.82 76.64 3.71
CA PRO A 47 0.83 77.71 3.71
C PRO A 47 -0.10 77.70 2.48
N ASP A 48 0.35 77.13 1.36
CA ASP A 48 -0.42 77.16 0.10
C ASP A 48 -1.54 76.11 0.07
N ASN A 49 -1.54 75.13 0.97
CA ASN A 49 -2.57 74.09 1.10
C ASN A 49 -3.63 74.37 2.17
N LEU A 50 -3.40 75.34 3.07
CA LEU A 50 -4.39 75.83 4.02
C LEU A 50 -4.47 77.34 3.87
N GLY A 51 -5.35 77.83 3.00
CA GLY A 51 -5.63 79.27 2.87
C GLY A 51 -5.83 79.89 4.25
N ASN A 52 -4.90 80.78 4.64
CA ASN A 52 -4.70 81.34 5.98
C ASN A 52 -4.41 80.30 7.08
N ILE A 53 -3.19 80.31 7.62
CA ILE A 53 -2.84 79.52 8.82
C ILE A 53 -3.51 80.15 10.04
N PRO A 54 -4.50 79.51 10.69
CA PRO A 54 -5.18 80.06 11.85
C PRO A 54 -4.25 80.13 13.08
N GLU A 55 -4.56 81.00 14.05
CA GLU A 55 -3.81 81.10 15.31
C GLU A 55 -3.92 79.84 16.19
N SER A 56 -4.91 79.00 15.93
CA SER A 56 -5.12 77.68 16.54
C SER A 56 -5.64 76.70 15.49
N LEU A 57 -5.26 75.41 15.60
CA LEU A 57 -5.70 74.33 14.71
C LEU A 57 -6.34 73.23 15.56
N ASP A 58 -7.60 72.93 15.26
CA ASP A 58 -8.30 71.79 15.86
C ASP A 58 -7.92 70.49 15.14
N LEU A 59 -7.61 69.47 15.92
CA LEU A 59 -7.33 68.12 15.43
C LEU A 59 -8.33 67.13 16.03
N TYR A 60 -8.79 66.22 15.20
CA TYR A 60 -9.78 65.20 15.52
C TYR A 60 -9.10 63.82 15.50
N ALA A 61 -9.33 63.01 16.52
CA ALA A 61 -8.81 61.65 16.58
C ALA A 61 -9.57 60.76 15.59
N ILE A 62 -8.83 60.02 14.77
CA ILE A 62 -9.38 58.99 13.89
C ILE A 62 -9.13 57.63 14.53
N TRP A 63 -10.17 56.82 14.50
CA TRP A 63 -10.22 55.49 15.08
C TRP A 63 -10.69 54.48 14.03
N GLU A 64 -10.14 53.28 14.06
CA GLU A 64 -10.68 52.12 13.34
C GLU A 64 -11.12 51.04 14.33
N PRO A 65 -12.11 50.21 13.98
CA PRO A 65 -12.47 49.07 14.83
C PRO A 65 -11.26 48.16 15.05
N TYR A 66 -11.02 47.79 16.30
CA TYR A 66 -9.99 46.79 16.62
C TYR A 66 -10.56 45.39 16.42
N PHE A 67 -9.84 44.55 15.68
CA PHE A 67 -10.23 43.17 15.40
C PHE A 67 -9.23 42.17 16.01
N VAL A 68 -9.77 41.04 16.41
CA VAL A 68 -9.08 39.90 16.99
C VAL A 68 -9.31 38.69 16.10
N THR A 69 -8.26 37.90 15.89
CA THR A 69 -8.28 36.74 15.00
C THR A 69 -8.50 35.45 15.79
N VAL A 70 -9.57 34.73 15.46
CA VAL A 70 -9.82 33.37 15.95
C VAL A 70 -9.51 32.36 14.84
N SER A 71 -8.59 31.44 15.12
CA SER A 71 -8.20 30.35 14.20
C SER A 71 -8.87 29.03 14.57
N PHE A 72 -8.96 28.11 13.62
CA PHE A 72 -9.66 26.83 13.79
C PHE A 72 -8.75 25.67 13.38
N GLU A 73 -8.44 24.77 14.31
CA GLU A 73 -7.71 23.54 14.06
C GLU A 73 -8.69 22.37 14.05
N THR A 74 -8.92 21.80 12.86
CA THR A 74 -9.95 20.78 12.63
C THR A 74 -9.44 19.35 12.78
N PHE A 75 -8.12 19.15 12.89
CA PHE A 75 -7.48 17.84 13.00
C PHE A 75 -7.94 16.85 11.90
N GLY A 76 -7.88 17.29 10.65
CA GLY A 76 -8.22 16.47 9.49
C GLY A 76 -9.71 16.46 9.12
N GLY A 77 -10.53 17.31 9.76
CA GLY A 77 -11.84 17.68 9.23
C GLY A 77 -11.76 18.78 8.16
N THR A 78 -12.90 19.15 7.56
CA THR A 78 -13.02 20.25 6.57
C THR A 78 -12.32 21.51 7.08
N SER A 79 -11.39 22.05 6.29
CA SER A 79 -10.61 23.25 6.67
C SER A 79 -11.52 24.47 6.81
N ILE A 80 -11.32 25.24 7.88
CA ILE A 80 -12.08 26.45 8.19
C ILE A 80 -11.09 27.63 8.27
N ALA A 81 -11.34 28.67 7.48
CA ALA A 81 -10.53 29.88 7.51
C ALA A 81 -10.67 30.61 8.86
N PRO A 82 -9.60 31.27 9.36
CA PRO A 82 -9.70 32.14 10.53
C PRO A 82 -10.75 33.24 10.36
N ARG A 83 -11.31 33.69 11.48
CA ARG A 83 -12.30 34.79 11.52
C ARG A 83 -11.76 35.97 12.30
N GLU A 84 -11.99 37.16 11.77
CA GLU A 84 -11.79 38.42 12.50
C GLU A 84 -13.08 38.78 13.21
N VAL A 85 -12.99 39.01 14.52
CA VAL A 85 -14.09 39.41 15.40
C VAL A 85 -13.72 40.75 15.99
N ARG A 86 -14.66 41.70 16.03
CA ARG A 86 -14.38 42.98 16.68
C ARG A 86 -14.09 42.72 18.16
N TYR A 87 -13.10 43.42 18.71
CA TYR A 87 -12.73 43.30 20.11
C TYR A 87 -13.96 43.52 21.02
N HIS A 88 -14.06 42.70 22.08
CA HIS A 88 -15.21 42.58 22.99
C HIS A 88 -16.52 42.06 22.39
N GLU A 89 -16.63 41.85 21.09
CA GLU A 89 -17.78 41.14 20.51
C GLU A 89 -17.65 39.62 20.66
N VAL A 90 -18.77 38.93 20.47
CA VAL A 90 -18.84 37.46 20.54
C VAL A 90 -18.57 36.82 19.17
N LEU A 91 -17.87 35.69 19.17
CA LEU A 91 -17.63 34.91 17.96
C LEU A 91 -18.92 34.19 17.53
N THR A 92 -19.39 34.48 16.32
CA THR A 92 -20.31 33.56 15.65
C THR A 92 -19.50 32.35 15.17
N LEU A 93 -19.84 31.14 15.64
CA LEU A 93 -19.13 29.92 15.26
C LEU A 93 -19.36 29.57 13.77
N PRO A 94 -18.40 28.90 13.12
CA PRO A 94 -18.62 28.31 11.79
C PRO A 94 -19.64 27.18 11.87
N GLY A 95 -20.15 26.75 10.71
CA GLY A 95 -20.85 25.47 10.63
C GLY A 95 -19.93 24.33 11.07
N ASP A 96 -20.53 23.23 11.54
CA ASP A 96 -19.77 22.09 12.02
C ASP A 96 -18.84 21.57 10.90
N PRO A 97 -17.53 21.38 11.18
CA PRO A 97 -16.66 20.74 10.23
C PRO A 97 -17.13 19.30 10.00
N GLU A 98 -16.77 18.73 8.84
CA GLU A 98 -17.02 17.32 8.54
C GLU A 98 -15.71 16.54 8.58
N ARG A 99 -15.75 15.33 9.14
CA ARG A 99 -14.62 14.39 9.14
C ARG A 99 -15.15 12.98 8.96
N TYR A 100 -14.57 12.24 8.02
CA TYR A 100 -15.00 10.89 7.70
C TYR A 100 -15.04 9.98 8.94
N ASN A 101 -16.10 9.18 9.08
CA ASN A 101 -16.37 8.27 10.20
C ASN A 101 -16.28 8.90 11.61
N SER A 102 -16.52 10.20 11.71
CA SER A 102 -16.48 10.90 13.00
C SER A 102 -17.69 11.81 13.16
N THR A 103 -18.16 11.94 14.39
CA THR A 103 -19.13 12.95 14.79
C THR A 103 -18.41 14.10 15.45
N PHE A 104 -18.67 15.33 14.99
CA PHE A 104 -18.18 16.54 15.61
C PHE A 104 -18.84 16.73 16.97
N ILE A 105 -18.03 16.89 18.03
CA ILE A 105 -18.51 17.03 19.40
C ILE A 105 -18.58 18.49 19.83
N GLY A 106 -17.69 19.33 19.31
CA GLY A 106 -17.63 20.74 19.63
C GLY A 106 -16.24 21.34 19.51
N TRP A 107 -16.17 22.66 19.67
CA TRP A 107 -14.93 23.43 19.70
C TRP A 107 -14.42 23.58 21.13
N TYR A 108 -13.12 23.40 21.34
CA TYR A 108 -12.46 23.52 22.63
C TYR A 108 -11.40 24.61 22.60
N ALA A 109 -11.20 25.31 23.72
CA ALA A 109 -10.24 26.40 23.85
C ALA A 109 -8.79 25.90 23.98
N ASP A 110 -8.60 24.62 24.31
CA ASP A 110 -7.32 23.96 24.45
C ASP A 110 -7.27 22.64 23.67
N LYS A 111 -6.04 22.20 23.35
CA LYS A 111 -5.80 21.00 22.54
C LYS A 111 -6.03 19.71 23.32
N GLU A 112 -5.97 19.77 24.64
CA GLU A 112 -6.23 18.68 25.57
C GLU A 112 -7.74 18.45 25.80
N TYR A 113 -8.57 19.32 25.21
CA TYR A 113 -10.03 19.29 25.29
C TYR A 113 -10.58 19.43 26.72
N GLY A 114 -9.88 20.20 27.57
CA GLY A 114 -10.27 20.48 28.95
C GLY A 114 -11.40 21.51 29.07
N VAL A 115 -11.49 22.44 28.11
CA VAL A 115 -12.44 23.56 28.15
C VAL A 115 -13.23 23.62 26.84
N LEU A 116 -14.52 23.29 26.92
CA LEU A 116 -15.46 23.49 25.80
C LEU A 116 -15.68 24.99 25.58
N TYR A 117 -15.53 25.46 24.35
CA TYR A 117 -15.73 26.85 24.01
C TYR A 117 -17.22 27.21 23.96
N SER A 118 -17.56 28.36 24.55
CA SER A 118 -18.90 28.95 24.56
C SER A 118 -18.90 30.21 23.70
N ALA A 119 -19.79 30.29 22.71
CA ALA A 119 -19.94 31.45 21.84
C ALA A 119 -20.58 32.69 22.53
N ASN A 120 -20.76 32.65 23.85
CA ASN A 120 -21.29 33.77 24.63
C ASN A 120 -20.20 34.63 25.28
N ASP A 121 -18.96 34.15 25.30
CA ASP A 121 -17.85 34.89 25.91
C ASP A 121 -17.25 35.88 24.90
N PRO A 122 -16.96 37.13 25.32
CA PRO A 122 -16.37 38.13 24.45
C PRO A 122 -14.96 37.73 24.02
N VAL A 123 -14.63 38.01 22.77
CA VAL A 123 -13.29 37.76 22.22
C VAL A 123 -12.41 38.96 22.54
N ILE A 124 -11.33 38.71 23.30
CA ILE A 124 -10.41 39.76 23.79
C ILE A 124 -8.96 39.54 23.37
N GLU A 125 -8.61 38.40 22.78
CA GLU A 125 -7.26 38.14 22.28
C GLU A 125 -7.28 37.07 21.19
N ASN A 126 -6.19 36.97 20.44
CA ASN A 126 -6.06 35.97 19.38
C ASN A 126 -5.94 34.57 20.00
N PHE A 127 -6.79 33.63 19.60
CA PHE A 127 -6.69 32.24 20.05
C PHE A 127 -7.06 31.26 18.94
N THR A 128 -6.82 29.97 19.21
CA THR A 128 -7.19 28.86 18.32
C THR A 128 -8.24 27.99 19.00
N LEU A 129 -9.29 27.63 18.27
CA LEU A 129 -10.26 26.62 18.66
C LEU A 129 -9.90 25.27 18.07
N TYR A 130 -10.05 24.23 18.88
CA TYR A 130 -9.68 22.87 18.57
C TYR A 130 -10.92 21.99 18.42
N ALA A 131 -11.13 21.41 17.24
CA ALA A 131 -12.24 20.51 16.99
C ALA A 131 -12.06 19.19 17.74
N LYS A 132 -13.07 18.78 18.52
CA LYS A 132 -13.13 17.45 19.13
C LYS A 132 -14.06 16.54 18.34
N TRP A 133 -13.64 15.29 18.20
CA TRP A 133 -14.32 14.28 17.41
C TRP A 133 -14.60 13.03 18.24
N TYR A 134 -15.75 12.41 18.01
CA TYR A 134 -16.01 11.02 18.37
C TYR A 134 -15.89 10.18 17.10
N THR A 135 -14.87 9.31 17.03
CA THR A 135 -14.64 8.46 15.85
C THR A 135 -15.30 7.10 16.07
N TYR A 136 -16.10 6.66 15.11
CA TYR A 136 -16.67 5.31 15.13
C TYR A 136 -15.58 4.32 14.69
N SER A 137 -15.33 3.28 15.48
CA SER A 137 -14.61 2.10 14.98
C SER A 137 -15.56 1.36 14.04
N VAL A 138 -15.24 1.42 12.75
CA VAL A 138 -15.88 0.58 11.74
C VAL A 138 -14.88 -0.50 11.39
N ASP A 139 -15.26 -1.74 11.68
CA ASP A 139 -14.54 -2.92 11.25
C ASP A 139 -14.74 -3.11 9.74
N TYR A 140 -13.66 -2.94 8.99
CA TYR A 140 -13.64 -3.19 7.55
C TYR A 140 -13.29 -4.64 7.25
N GLN A 141 -13.94 -5.19 6.23
CA GLN A 141 -13.74 -6.59 5.85
C GLN A 141 -12.50 -6.74 4.98
N VAL A 142 -11.75 -7.82 5.22
CA VAL A 142 -10.70 -8.31 4.32
C VAL A 142 -11.14 -9.67 3.79
N GLN A 143 -11.30 -9.76 2.48
CA GLN A 143 -11.73 -10.95 1.75
C GLN A 143 -10.68 -11.36 0.71
N TYR A 144 -10.75 -12.62 0.30
CA TYR A 144 -9.79 -13.25 -0.60
C TYR A 144 -10.53 -14.03 -1.69
N ASP A 145 -10.10 -13.85 -2.94
CA ASP A 145 -10.53 -14.63 -4.11
C ASP A 145 -9.38 -15.51 -4.59
N GLY A 146 -9.64 -16.82 -4.68
CA GLY A 146 -8.65 -17.82 -5.10
C GLY A 146 -8.25 -17.71 -6.57
N ASN A 147 -8.93 -16.86 -7.35
CA ASN A 147 -8.67 -16.56 -8.74
C ASN A 147 -8.61 -17.83 -9.61
N TYR A 148 -9.74 -18.52 -9.66
CA TYR A 148 -9.91 -19.80 -10.37
C TYR A 148 -8.96 -20.90 -9.86
N ASN A 149 -8.78 -20.98 -8.53
CA ASN A 149 -8.06 -22.09 -7.91
C ASN A 149 -8.73 -23.43 -8.24
N THR A 150 -7.94 -24.49 -8.38
CA THR A 150 -8.43 -25.85 -8.66
C THR A 150 -8.64 -26.66 -7.38
N GLY A 151 -8.05 -26.23 -6.26
CA GLY A 151 -8.18 -26.91 -4.98
C GLY A 151 -7.99 -25.98 -3.78
N GLY A 152 -8.27 -26.53 -2.59
CA GLY A 152 -8.15 -25.82 -1.32
C GLY A 152 -9.24 -24.80 -1.04
N LYS A 153 -9.01 -23.94 -0.05
CA LYS A 153 -9.92 -22.85 0.34
C LYS A 153 -9.14 -21.56 0.56
N VAL A 154 -9.75 -20.44 0.18
CA VAL A 154 -9.23 -19.12 0.50
C VAL A 154 -9.27 -18.86 2.02
N PRO A 155 -8.43 -17.95 2.53
CA PRO A 155 -8.51 -17.50 3.91
C PRO A 155 -9.90 -16.97 4.28
N ILE A 156 -10.30 -17.18 5.54
CA ILE A 156 -11.58 -16.69 6.06
C ILE A 156 -11.61 -15.15 6.12
N THR A 157 -12.81 -14.58 5.96
CA THR A 157 -13.00 -13.13 6.11
C THR A 157 -12.57 -12.66 7.49
N SER A 158 -11.76 -11.61 7.50
CA SER A 158 -11.26 -10.97 8.71
C SER A 158 -11.73 -9.52 8.78
N TYR A 159 -11.66 -8.92 9.95
CA TYR A 159 -12.20 -7.60 10.25
C TYR A 159 -11.13 -6.77 10.94
N PHE A 160 -10.91 -5.54 10.47
CA PHE A 160 -9.87 -4.64 10.99
C PHE A 160 -10.36 -3.19 10.99
N GLU A 161 -9.87 -2.39 11.94
CA GLU A 161 -10.11 -0.96 11.94
C GLU A 161 -9.24 -0.25 10.89
N SER A 162 -9.64 0.96 10.49
CA SER A 162 -8.82 1.78 9.58
C SER A 162 -7.46 2.07 10.19
N GLY A 163 -6.39 1.77 9.45
CA GLY A 163 -5.02 2.04 9.86
C GLY A 163 -4.34 0.88 10.60
N ASP A 164 -5.09 -0.16 10.98
CA ASP A 164 -4.52 -1.41 11.49
C ASP A 164 -3.49 -1.99 10.54
N ARG A 165 -2.56 -2.76 11.10
CA ARG A 165 -1.53 -3.45 10.32
C ARG A 165 -1.56 -4.94 10.62
N PHE A 166 -1.61 -5.76 9.59
CA PHE A 166 -1.57 -7.21 9.70
C PHE A 166 -0.67 -7.83 8.65
N LYS A 167 -0.27 -9.09 8.89
CA LYS A 167 0.50 -9.87 7.92
C LYS A 167 -0.45 -10.53 6.91
N VAL A 168 -0.20 -10.33 5.63
CA VAL A 168 -0.92 -11.02 4.56
C VAL A 168 -0.64 -12.52 4.67
N PRO A 169 -1.67 -13.39 4.70
CA PRO A 169 -1.49 -14.84 4.80
C PRO A 169 -0.89 -15.41 3.51
N GLY A 170 -0.24 -16.57 3.62
CA GLY A 170 0.13 -17.39 2.46
C GLY A 170 -1.07 -18.07 1.80
N PRO A 171 -0.85 -18.99 0.85
CA PRO A 171 -1.92 -19.73 0.20
C PRO A 171 -2.59 -20.75 1.13
N GLY A 172 -1.94 -21.14 2.23
CA GLY A 172 -2.43 -22.21 3.09
C GLY A 172 -2.52 -23.53 2.31
N ASN A 173 -3.73 -24.05 2.12
CA ASN A 173 -3.98 -25.25 1.32
C ASN A 173 -4.51 -24.95 -0.10
N LEU A 174 -4.56 -23.67 -0.51
CA LEU A 174 -5.01 -23.24 -1.83
C LEU A 174 -4.05 -23.72 -2.91
N THR A 175 -4.59 -24.33 -3.97
CA THR A 175 -3.79 -24.84 -5.10
C THR A 175 -4.42 -24.48 -6.44
N LYS A 176 -3.58 -24.42 -7.48
CA LYS A 176 -4.01 -24.26 -8.87
C LYS A 176 -3.12 -25.10 -9.78
N ASP A 177 -3.72 -26.07 -10.48
CA ASP A 177 -3.00 -27.08 -11.25
C ASP A 177 -2.16 -26.41 -12.36
N GLY A 178 -0.86 -26.74 -12.40
CA GLY A 178 0.11 -26.13 -13.32
C GLY A 178 0.57 -24.71 -12.95
N TYR A 179 0.28 -24.23 -11.73
CA TYR A 179 0.69 -22.91 -11.26
C TYR A 179 1.27 -22.92 -9.83
N THR A 180 2.22 -22.04 -9.59
CA THR A 180 2.75 -21.70 -8.27
C THR A 180 2.08 -20.43 -7.75
N PHE A 181 1.72 -20.40 -6.47
CA PHE A 181 1.18 -19.19 -5.83
C PHE A 181 2.26 -18.13 -5.66
N ALA A 182 2.05 -16.93 -6.22
CA ALA A 182 3.02 -15.84 -6.20
C ALA A 182 2.68 -14.74 -5.16
N GLY A 183 1.44 -14.69 -4.67
CA GLY A 183 1.01 -13.70 -3.67
C GLY A 183 -0.44 -13.28 -3.84
N TRP A 184 -0.83 -12.26 -3.08
CA TRP A 184 -2.15 -11.66 -3.09
C TRP A 184 -2.10 -10.26 -3.70
N HIS A 185 -2.88 -10.03 -4.75
CA HIS A 185 -2.97 -8.75 -5.44
C HIS A 185 -4.05 -7.85 -4.83
N TYR A 186 -3.71 -6.58 -4.60
CA TYR A 186 -4.66 -5.53 -4.25
C TYR A 186 -4.19 -4.17 -4.80
N GLY A 187 -5.06 -3.51 -5.57
CA GLY A 187 -4.67 -2.31 -6.32
C GLY A 187 -3.66 -2.69 -7.40
N ASP A 188 -2.50 -2.03 -7.41
CA ASP A 188 -1.41 -2.33 -8.37
C ASP A 188 -0.27 -3.15 -7.74
N ILE A 189 -0.47 -3.68 -6.52
CA ILE A 189 0.59 -4.30 -5.72
C ILE A 189 0.26 -5.77 -5.45
N THR A 190 1.26 -6.63 -5.61
CA THR A 190 1.22 -8.03 -5.18
C THR A 190 1.98 -8.18 -3.86
N TYR A 191 1.30 -8.67 -2.84
CA TYR A 191 1.83 -8.90 -1.50
C TYR A 191 2.18 -10.39 -1.35
N SER A 192 3.44 -10.66 -1.03
CA SER A 192 3.89 -12.01 -0.67
C SER A 192 3.39 -12.42 0.73
N GLU A 193 3.46 -13.71 1.03
CA GLU A 193 3.18 -14.21 2.37
C GLU A 193 3.99 -13.47 3.44
N GLY A 194 3.32 -13.08 4.52
CA GLY A 194 3.94 -12.39 5.65
C GLY A 194 4.18 -10.90 5.43
N ALA A 195 3.91 -10.35 4.24
CA ALA A 195 4.02 -8.93 3.98
C ALA A 195 3.07 -8.13 4.88
N MET A 196 3.53 -6.98 5.38
CA MET A 196 2.71 -6.11 6.23
C MET A 196 1.78 -5.26 5.38
N PHE A 197 0.47 -5.42 5.57
CA PHE A 197 -0.55 -4.59 4.94
C PHE A 197 -1.12 -3.59 5.96
N LYS A 198 -1.35 -2.35 5.54
CA LYS A 198 -2.03 -1.31 6.35
C LYS A 198 -3.45 -1.13 5.84
N MET A 199 -4.42 -1.34 6.72
CA MET A 199 -5.83 -1.30 6.37
C MET A 199 -6.26 0.12 5.93
N PRO A 200 -6.84 0.30 4.74
CA PRO A 200 -7.44 1.58 4.34
C PRO A 200 -8.78 1.79 5.05
N SER A 201 -9.37 2.97 4.91
CA SER A 201 -10.72 3.27 5.42
C SER A 201 -11.82 2.72 4.51
N LYS A 202 -11.68 1.46 4.05
CA LYS A 202 -12.66 0.71 3.25
C LYS A 202 -12.34 -0.78 3.28
N SER A 203 -13.34 -1.62 3.03
CA SER A 203 -13.14 -3.07 2.87
C SER A 203 -12.21 -3.39 1.69
N VAL A 204 -11.44 -4.45 1.85
CA VAL A 204 -10.38 -4.91 0.94
C VAL A 204 -10.73 -6.28 0.39
N HIS A 205 -10.47 -6.46 -0.90
CA HIS A 205 -10.61 -7.73 -1.60
C HIS A 205 -9.28 -8.05 -2.27
N PHE A 206 -8.60 -9.09 -1.80
CA PHE A 206 -7.37 -9.60 -2.40
C PHE A 206 -7.67 -10.67 -3.43
N VAL A 207 -6.93 -10.69 -4.52
CA VAL A 207 -7.05 -11.71 -5.58
C VAL A 207 -5.75 -12.49 -5.68
N ALA A 208 -5.82 -13.83 -5.66
CA ALA A 208 -4.62 -14.66 -5.76
C ALA A 208 -3.88 -14.45 -7.10
N VAL A 209 -2.56 -14.34 -7.03
CA VAL A 209 -1.67 -14.28 -8.18
C VAL A 209 -0.99 -15.62 -8.36
N TRP A 210 -1.02 -16.12 -9.59
CA TRP A 210 -0.53 -17.44 -9.96
C TRP A 210 0.50 -17.31 -11.07
N GLU A 211 1.65 -17.95 -10.90
CA GLU A 211 2.71 -18.05 -11.90
C GLU A 211 2.67 -19.44 -12.55
N LYS A 212 2.60 -19.50 -13.89
CA LYS A 212 2.54 -20.78 -14.59
C LYS A 212 3.85 -21.55 -14.37
N ILE A 213 3.75 -22.81 -13.98
CA ILE A 213 4.91 -23.69 -13.86
C ILE A 213 5.43 -23.98 -15.29
N PRO A 214 6.73 -23.76 -15.58
CA PRO A 214 7.30 -24.08 -16.88
C PRO A 214 7.21 -25.58 -17.19
N GLU A 215 7.05 -25.93 -18.46
CA GLU A 215 7.20 -27.32 -18.92
C GLU A 215 8.65 -27.56 -19.34
N CYS A 216 9.18 -28.73 -19.01
CA CYS A 216 10.49 -29.22 -19.40
C CYS A 216 10.33 -30.43 -20.33
N VAL A 217 11.23 -30.58 -21.29
CA VAL A 217 11.26 -31.69 -22.23
C VAL A 217 12.30 -32.71 -21.80
N VAL A 218 11.87 -33.95 -21.59
CA VAL A 218 12.76 -35.10 -21.39
C VAL A 218 12.83 -35.88 -22.70
N SER A 219 14.02 -35.96 -23.29
CA SER A 219 14.25 -36.67 -24.55
C SER A 219 15.02 -37.96 -24.33
N PHE A 220 14.59 -39.05 -24.94
CA PHE A 220 15.22 -40.37 -24.81
C PHE A 220 15.95 -40.74 -26.09
N LEU A 221 17.25 -40.99 -26.00
CA LEU A 221 18.12 -41.30 -27.13
C LEU A 221 18.62 -42.74 -27.08
N VAL A 222 18.50 -43.44 -28.22
CA VAL A 222 19.14 -44.73 -28.47
C VAL A 222 20.09 -44.55 -29.65
N ASP A 223 21.37 -44.87 -29.44
CA ASP A 223 22.41 -44.74 -30.47
C ASP A 223 22.46 -43.33 -31.11
N GLY A 224 22.25 -42.29 -30.30
CA GLY A 224 22.26 -40.89 -30.73
C GLY A 224 20.98 -40.44 -31.45
N VAL A 225 19.97 -41.30 -31.59
CA VAL A 225 18.68 -40.99 -32.22
C VAL A 225 17.61 -40.85 -31.14
N GLN A 226 16.88 -39.74 -31.15
CA GLN A 226 15.74 -39.55 -30.26
C GLN A 226 14.60 -40.50 -30.65
N ILE A 227 14.22 -41.38 -29.73
CA ILE A 227 13.14 -42.36 -29.93
C ILE A 227 11.80 -41.90 -29.34
N SER A 228 11.85 -41.05 -28.33
CA SER A 228 10.66 -40.49 -27.67
C SER A 228 11.02 -39.22 -26.89
N SER A 229 9.99 -38.47 -26.53
CA SER A 229 10.09 -37.35 -25.59
C SER A 229 8.80 -37.18 -24.80
N VAL A 230 8.92 -36.63 -23.60
CA VAL A 230 7.77 -36.31 -22.74
C VAL A 230 7.92 -34.90 -22.17
N ASN A 231 6.80 -34.18 -22.06
CA ASN A 231 6.74 -32.91 -21.34
C ASN A 231 6.39 -33.19 -19.88
N VAL A 232 7.09 -32.53 -18.97
CA VAL A 232 6.90 -32.64 -17.53
C VAL A 232 6.93 -31.25 -16.91
N GLU A 233 6.07 -30.97 -15.94
CA GLU A 233 6.12 -29.70 -15.21
C GLU A 233 7.43 -29.59 -14.43
N SER A 234 8.06 -28.41 -14.47
CA SER A 234 9.32 -28.16 -13.77
C SER A 234 9.18 -28.46 -12.27
N GLY A 235 10.08 -29.28 -11.75
CA GLY A 235 10.08 -29.78 -10.37
C GLY A 235 9.39 -31.14 -10.18
N GLN A 236 8.70 -31.67 -11.20
CA GLN A 236 8.17 -33.04 -11.18
C GLN A 236 9.22 -34.06 -11.64
N VAL A 237 9.01 -35.33 -11.30
CA VAL A 237 9.80 -36.46 -11.80
C VAL A 237 9.24 -36.95 -13.13
N VAL A 238 10.10 -37.54 -13.96
CA VAL A 238 9.67 -38.24 -15.18
C VAL A 238 9.44 -39.72 -14.88
N GLU A 239 8.37 -40.30 -15.43
CA GLU A 239 8.15 -41.74 -15.32
C GLU A 239 9.25 -42.53 -16.04
N VAL A 240 9.61 -43.68 -15.48
CA VAL A 240 10.60 -44.58 -16.09
C VAL A 240 10.06 -45.06 -17.45
N PRO A 241 10.78 -44.84 -18.56
CA PRO A 241 10.33 -45.28 -19.88
C PRO A 241 10.45 -46.80 -20.02
N ASP A 242 9.78 -47.37 -21.02
CA ASP A 242 10.00 -48.76 -21.42
C ASP A 242 11.47 -48.99 -21.81
N GLU A 243 12.01 -50.17 -21.46
CA GLU A 243 13.38 -50.54 -21.81
C GLU A 243 13.55 -50.60 -23.33
N PRO A 244 14.52 -49.85 -23.91
CA PRO A 244 14.80 -49.93 -25.34
C PRO A 244 15.47 -51.26 -25.68
N THR A 245 15.34 -51.70 -26.94
CA THR A 245 15.96 -52.93 -27.44
C THR A 245 17.04 -52.63 -28.48
N LYS A 246 18.17 -53.34 -28.40
CA LYS A 246 19.27 -53.25 -29.37
C LYS A 246 19.88 -54.63 -29.63
N ASP A 247 19.97 -55.03 -30.90
CA ASP A 247 20.47 -56.35 -31.30
C ASP A 247 21.90 -56.60 -30.82
N GLY A 248 22.12 -57.72 -30.12
CA GLY A 248 23.43 -58.10 -29.59
C GLY A 248 23.85 -57.37 -28.31
N TYR A 249 22.96 -56.55 -27.73
CA TYR A 249 23.21 -55.81 -26.49
C TYR A 249 22.06 -55.99 -25.50
N LYS A 250 22.38 -55.90 -24.21
CA LYS A 250 21.41 -55.80 -23.12
C LYS A 250 21.35 -54.36 -22.65
N PHE A 251 20.16 -53.81 -22.48
CA PHE A 251 19.98 -52.49 -21.88
C PHE A 251 20.50 -52.48 -20.44
N SER A 252 21.28 -51.47 -20.08
CA SER A 252 21.87 -51.31 -18.74
C SER A 252 21.07 -50.30 -17.92
N HIS A 253 21.10 -49.03 -18.33
CA HIS A 253 20.41 -47.92 -17.67
C HIS A 253 20.30 -46.72 -18.62
N TRP A 254 19.55 -45.71 -18.20
CA TRP A 254 19.56 -44.38 -18.83
C TRP A 254 20.63 -43.52 -18.17
N SER A 255 21.44 -42.82 -18.95
CA SER A 255 22.46 -41.89 -18.47
C SER A 255 22.08 -40.43 -18.78
N LEU A 256 22.46 -39.51 -17.89
CA LEU A 256 22.43 -38.07 -18.11
C LEU A 256 23.86 -37.55 -17.91
N ASN A 257 24.45 -36.94 -18.94
CA ASN A 257 25.84 -36.48 -18.92
C ASN A 257 26.84 -37.58 -18.50
N ASP A 258 26.71 -38.77 -19.09
CA ASP A 258 27.56 -39.96 -18.85
C ASP A 258 27.46 -40.57 -17.44
N GLU A 259 26.52 -40.11 -16.60
CA GLU A 259 26.23 -40.69 -15.28
C GLU A 259 24.85 -41.35 -15.27
N GLU A 260 24.70 -42.44 -14.51
CA GLU A 260 23.41 -43.14 -14.36
C GLU A 260 22.33 -42.19 -13.81
N TYR A 261 21.20 -42.12 -14.49
CA TYR A 261 20.11 -41.20 -14.15
C TYR A 261 19.18 -41.79 -13.08
N ASP A 262 18.97 -41.02 -12.00
CA ASP A 262 18.02 -41.34 -10.95
C ASP A 262 16.63 -40.77 -11.29
N PHE A 263 15.68 -41.65 -11.64
CA PHE A 263 14.30 -41.28 -11.96
C PHE A 263 13.48 -40.72 -10.78
N THR A 264 14.05 -40.70 -9.57
CA THR A 264 13.46 -39.96 -8.44
C THR A 264 13.89 -38.49 -8.40
N SER A 265 14.83 -38.09 -9.27
CA SER A 265 15.27 -36.70 -9.42
C SER A 265 14.25 -35.85 -10.16
N ALA A 266 14.01 -34.65 -9.63
CA ALA A 266 13.12 -33.67 -10.23
C ALA A 266 13.71 -33.08 -11.52
N ILE A 267 12.88 -32.93 -12.54
CA ILE A 267 13.23 -32.28 -13.81
C ILE A 267 13.02 -30.77 -13.66
N THR A 268 14.11 -30.00 -13.61
CA THR A 268 14.04 -28.53 -13.49
C THR A 268 14.39 -27.80 -14.79
N GLY A 269 14.72 -28.54 -15.86
CA GLY A 269 15.03 -28.04 -17.18
C GLY A 269 14.99 -29.16 -18.21
N ASP A 270 15.15 -28.83 -19.49
CA ASP A 270 15.20 -29.84 -20.55
C ASP A 270 16.39 -30.79 -20.34
N VAL A 271 16.14 -32.09 -20.46
CA VAL A 271 17.17 -33.13 -20.29
C VAL A 271 17.13 -34.13 -21.43
N THR A 272 18.30 -34.70 -21.71
CA THR A 272 18.48 -35.73 -22.72
C THR A 272 19.07 -36.95 -22.05
N LEU A 273 18.28 -38.02 -21.96
CA LEU A 273 18.69 -39.30 -21.40
C LEU A 273 19.16 -40.23 -22.52
N VAL A 274 20.33 -40.85 -22.34
CA VAL A 274 20.95 -41.72 -23.34
C VAL A 274 20.91 -43.17 -22.84
N ALA A 275 20.51 -44.10 -23.70
CA ALA A 275 20.49 -45.51 -23.35
C ALA A 275 21.92 -46.09 -23.32
N GLU A 276 22.31 -46.66 -22.19
CA GLU A 276 23.58 -47.37 -22.02
C GLU A 276 23.40 -48.88 -22.15
N TRP A 277 24.45 -49.54 -22.66
CA TRP A 277 24.35 -50.93 -23.12
C TRP A 277 25.49 -51.81 -22.62
N GLU A 278 25.17 -53.05 -22.26
CA GLU A 278 26.13 -54.12 -22.02
C GLU A 278 26.18 -55.05 -23.25
N LYS A 279 27.36 -55.25 -23.85
CA LYS A 279 27.50 -56.17 -24.99
C LYS A 279 27.27 -57.61 -24.52
N LEU A 280 26.34 -58.31 -25.17
CA LEU A 280 26.16 -59.74 -24.92
C LEU A 280 27.38 -60.49 -25.44
N ALA A 281 27.94 -61.40 -24.63
CA ALA A 281 29.09 -62.20 -25.04
C ALA A 281 28.76 -62.97 -26.32
N ASP A 282 29.62 -62.85 -27.33
CA ASP A 282 29.55 -63.71 -28.52
C ASP A 282 29.66 -65.15 -28.02
N SER A 283 28.62 -65.95 -28.26
CA SER A 283 28.71 -67.39 -28.08
C SER A 283 29.58 -67.97 -29.19
N THR A 284 30.88 -67.67 -29.19
CA THR A 284 31.88 -68.55 -29.79
C THR A 284 32.26 -69.58 -28.73
N ASP A 285 31.32 -70.47 -28.42
CA ASP A 285 31.72 -71.83 -28.07
C ASP A 285 31.13 -72.75 -29.14
N ASP A 286 32.00 -73.11 -30.06
CA ASP A 286 31.78 -74.13 -31.06
C ASP A 286 31.83 -75.49 -30.35
N THR A 287 30.84 -75.80 -29.50
CA THR A 287 30.43 -77.18 -29.20
C THR A 287 29.04 -77.27 -28.54
N GLN A 288 28.21 -78.13 -29.12
CA GLN A 288 26.90 -78.60 -28.65
C GLN A 288 25.68 -77.70 -28.93
N ARG A 289 25.13 -77.91 -30.14
CA ARG A 289 23.77 -77.61 -30.58
C ARG A 289 22.72 -78.01 -29.51
N SER A 290 22.23 -77.04 -28.74
CA SER A 290 20.99 -77.12 -27.98
C SER A 290 19.93 -76.26 -28.66
N SER A 291 18.94 -76.92 -29.25
CA SER A 291 17.81 -76.29 -29.94
C SER A 291 16.70 -75.98 -28.93
N GLN A 292 16.80 -74.85 -28.24
CA GLN A 292 15.65 -74.27 -27.54
C GLN A 292 14.90 -73.37 -28.54
N PRO A 293 13.60 -73.59 -28.84
CA PRO A 293 12.91 -72.84 -29.88
C PRO A 293 12.64 -71.39 -29.45
N ASN A 294 12.47 -70.48 -30.42
CA ASN A 294 12.21 -69.05 -30.19
C ASN A 294 11.10 -68.71 -29.17
N TRP A 295 10.15 -69.62 -28.94
CA TRP A 295 9.12 -69.42 -27.91
C TRP A 295 9.68 -69.37 -26.48
N PHE A 296 10.90 -69.88 -26.26
CA PHE A 296 11.55 -69.88 -24.96
C PHE A 296 11.99 -68.47 -24.54
N TYR A 297 12.50 -67.67 -25.49
CA TYR A 297 12.87 -66.27 -25.23
C TYR A 297 11.65 -65.35 -25.15
N THR A 298 10.61 -65.61 -25.94
CA THR A 298 9.33 -64.88 -25.79
C THR A 298 8.63 -65.23 -24.48
N ALA A 299 8.75 -66.47 -23.98
CA ALA A 299 8.25 -66.86 -22.66
C ALA A 299 8.98 -66.15 -21.52
N ILE A 300 10.31 -65.97 -21.60
CA ILE A 300 11.08 -65.21 -20.61
C ILE A 300 10.67 -63.73 -20.62
N ALA A 301 10.53 -63.12 -21.80
CA ALA A 301 10.08 -61.73 -21.93
C ALA A 301 8.68 -61.52 -21.31
N ILE A 302 7.72 -62.43 -21.59
CA ILE A 302 6.38 -62.37 -21.00
C ILE A 302 6.42 -62.55 -19.48
N ILE A 303 7.28 -63.44 -18.95
CA ILE A 303 7.45 -63.62 -17.50
C ILE A 303 8.04 -62.37 -16.86
N CYS A 304 9.04 -61.72 -17.48
CA CYS A 304 9.61 -60.47 -16.98
C CYS A 304 8.59 -59.33 -16.96
N SER A 305 7.79 -59.18 -18.03
CA SER A 305 6.72 -58.17 -18.07
C SER A 305 5.64 -58.43 -17.01
N ILE A 306 5.27 -59.68 -16.76
CA ILE A 306 4.30 -60.04 -15.71
C ILE A 306 4.87 -59.76 -14.31
N VAL A 307 6.17 -60.02 -14.08
CA VAL A 307 6.84 -59.71 -12.81
C VAL A 307 6.92 -58.20 -12.60
N ALA A 308 7.23 -57.41 -13.63
CA ALA A 308 7.23 -55.95 -13.55
C ALA A 308 5.84 -55.39 -13.22
N ILE A 309 4.78 -55.91 -13.84
CA ILE A 309 3.39 -55.54 -13.53
C ILE A 309 3.01 -55.94 -12.09
N LEU A 310 3.44 -57.10 -11.60
CA LEU A 310 3.20 -57.54 -10.22
C LEU A 310 3.96 -56.67 -9.20
N VAL A 311 5.20 -56.28 -9.50
CA VAL A 311 5.97 -55.35 -8.66
C VAL A 311 5.32 -53.97 -8.66
N TYR A 312 4.85 -53.48 -9.82
CA TYR A 312 4.10 -52.23 -9.95
C TYR A 312 2.78 -52.25 -9.13
N LEU A 313 2.02 -53.34 -9.18
CA LEU A 313 0.77 -53.49 -8.41
C LEU A 313 1.02 -53.64 -6.90
N LEU A 314 2.12 -54.25 -6.48
CA LEU A 314 2.52 -54.33 -5.08
C LEU A 314 3.00 -52.98 -4.53
N TYR A 315 3.64 -52.16 -5.37
CA TYR A 315 4.09 -50.81 -5.00
C TYR A 315 2.90 -49.84 -4.87
N LYS A 316 1.93 -49.91 -5.79
CA LYS A 316 0.73 -49.04 -5.79
C LYS A 316 -0.25 -49.30 -4.63
N ASN A 317 -0.20 -50.49 -4.00
CA ASN A 317 -1.07 -50.87 -2.88
C ASN A 317 -0.44 -50.66 -1.49
N LYS A 318 0.73 -50.01 -1.40
CA LYS A 318 1.32 -49.56 -0.12
C LYS A 318 1.36 -48.03 -0.09
N ILE A 319 0.25 -47.47 0.38
CA ILE A 319 -0.04 -46.14 0.98
C ILE A 319 -1.42 -45.71 0.50
#